data_AF-A0AAV4YQZ8-F1
#
_entry.id   AF-A0AAV4YQZ8-F1
#
_cell.length_a   1.000
_cell.length_b   1.000
_cell.length_c   1.000
_cell.angle_alpha   90.00
_cell.angle_beta   90.00
_cell.angle_gamma   90.00
#
_symmetry.space_group_name_H-M   'P 1'
#
loop_
_entity.id
_entity.type
_entity.pdbx_description
1 polymer ?
#
loop_
_entity_poly.entity_id
_entity_poly.type
_entity_poly.pdbx_seq_one_letter_code
_entity_poly.pdbx_strand_id
1 'polypeptide(L)'
;MKNSEDEDDLFGAKRPRGRPRTGAAKSGAERQRSYRKQSRARDRVSLSVMISVEARVSLDALARHHGCSLAEVLEPLLIAEKDKIVAQIYATGTPEEQEAASARFFGLNNISSQVTNI
;
A
#
# COMPACT_ATOMS: atom_id res chain seq x y z
N MET A 1 39.87 -55.55 -2.16
CA MET A 1 38.77 -55.36 -1.19
C MET A 1 38.63 -53.87 -0.93
N LYS A 2 37.39 -53.35 -1.10
CA LYS A 2 36.76 -52.19 -0.43
C LYS A 2 37.46 -51.76 0.87
N ASN A 3 37.74 -50.48 1.17
CA ASN A 3 36.88 -49.35 1.59
C ASN A 3 37.85 -48.36 2.30
N SER A 4 37.65 -47.06 2.53
CA SER A 4 36.54 -46.13 2.43
C SER A 4 37.04 -44.75 2.92
N GLU A 5 36.37 -43.68 2.49
CA GLU A 5 36.10 -42.45 3.25
C GLU A 5 37.31 -41.53 3.54
N ASP A 6 37.44 -40.44 2.79
CA ASP A 6 36.76 -39.16 3.08
C ASP A 6 37.13 -38.64 4.48
N GLU A 7 38.39 -38.24 4.64
CA GLU A 7 38.83 -37.33 5.71
C GLU A 7 38.34 -35.90 5.37
N ASP A 8 37.03 -35.76 5.24
CA ASP A 8 36.32 -34.48 5.28
C ASP A 8 36.20 -34.06 6.74
N ASP A 9 37.07 -33.14 7.14
CA ASP A 9 37.03 -32.27 8.31
C ASP A 9 35.73 -32.38 9.16
N LEU A 10 35.76 -33.30 10.14
CA LEU A 10 34.62 -33.84 10.91
C LEU A 10 33.85 -32.81 11.77
N PHE A 11 34.22 -31.52 11.76
CA PHE A 11 33.50 -30.48 12.51
C PHE A 11 33.38 -29.13 11.77
N GLY A 12 33.10 -29.16 10.47
CA GLY A 12 32.48 -28.02 9.80
C GLY A 12 31.13 -27.69 10.47
N ALA A 13 31.13 -26.81 11.48
CA ALA A 13 29.98 -26.53 12.34
C ALA A 13 28.70 -26.41 11.51
N LYS A 14 27.82 -27.43 11.57
CA LYS A 14 26.55 -27.47 10.86
C LYS A 14 25.74 -26.24 11.26
N ARG A 15 25.76 -25.23 10.38
CA ARG A 15 25.07 -23.97 10.61
C ARG A 15 23.57 -24.26 10.71
N PRO A 16 22.87 -23.78 11.74
CA PRO A 16 21.42 -23.91 11.77
C PRO A 16 20.86 -23.22 10.51
N ARG A 17 20.09 -23.99 9.72
CA ARG A 17 19.43 -23.48 8.51
C ARG A 17 18.63 -22.23 8.90
N GLY A 18 18.96 -21.09 8.30
CA GLY A 18 18.28 -19.81 8.54
C GLY A 18 19.09 -18.77 9.31
N ARG A 19 20.24 -19.09 9.93
CA ARG A 19 21.08 -18.06 10.57
C ARG A 19 21.94 -17.35 9.51
N PRO A 20 21.73 -16.04 9.26
CA PRO A 20 22.58 -15.28 8.36
C PRO A 20 24.03 -15.39 8.81
N ARG A 21 24.95 -15.39 7.85
CA ARG A 21 26.39 -15.32 8.14
C ARG A 21 26.62 -14.06 8.98
N THR A 22 27.40 -14.13 10.06
CA THR A 22 27.69 -12.96 10.91
C THR A 22 28.15 -11.80 10.02
N GLY A 23 27.45 -10.65 10.06
CA GLY A 23 27.68 -9.52 9.15
C GLY A 23 26.70 -9.39 7.95
N ALA A 24 25.89 -10.41 7.65
CA ALA A 24 24.87 -10.39 6.58
C ALA A 24 23.43 -10.22 7.11
N ALA A 25 23.25 -10.19 8.44
CA ALA A 25 21.96 -9.92 9.05
C ALA A 25 21.68 -8.41 8.99
N LYS A 26 20.68 -8.00 8.21
CA LYS A 26 20.17 -6.62 8.23
C LYS A 26 19.82 -6.24 9.67
N SER A 27 20.34 -5.11 10.14
CA SER A 27 19.96 -4.53 11.43
C SER A 27 18.45 -4.24 11.44
N GLY A 28 17.81 -4.24 12.62
CA GLY A 28 16.39 -3.87 12.74
C GLY A 28 16.09 -2.52 12.12
N ALA A 29 17.00 -1.56 12.26
CA ALA A 29 16.92 -0.24 11.64
C ALA A 29 16.97 -0.30 10.10
N GLU A 30 17.83 -1.15 9.53
CA GLU A 30 17.93 -1.33 8.06
C GLU A 30 16.69 -2.01 7.49
N ARG A 31 16.10 -2.96 8.23
CA ARG A 31 14.81 -3.57 7.86
C ARG A 31 13.73 -2.50 7.83
N GLN A 32 13.64 -1.67 8.87
CA GLN A 32 12.67 -0.57 8.93
C GLN A 32 12.89 0.45 7.81
N ARG A 33 14.14 0.80 7.50
CA ARG A 33 14.48 1.69 6.38
C ARG A 33 14.11 1.08 5.03
N SER A 34 14.35 -0.21 4.83
CA SER A 34 13.98 -0.92 3.61
C SER A 34 12.46 -1.02 3.43
N TYR A 35 11.70 -1.25 4.51
CA TYR A 35 10.24 -1.25 4.51
C TYR A 35 9.69 0.12 4.13
N ARG A 36 10.20 1.19 4.76
CA ARG A 36 9.85 2.59 4.42
C ARG A 36 10.25 2.97 2.98
N LYS A 37 11.32 2.40 2.44
CA LYS A 37 11.74 2.63 1.05
C LYS A 37 10.82 1.92 0.06
N GLN A 38 10.40 0.68 0.37
CA GLN A 38 9.50 -0.09 -0.48
C GLN A 38 8.07 0.48 -0.49
N SER A 39 7.59 1.02 0.62
CA SER A 39 6.28 1.68 0.66
C SER A 39 6.21 2.94 -0.22
N ARG A 40 7.33 3.68 -0.33
CA ARG A 40 7.44 4.89 -1.17
C ARG A 40 7.63 4.60 -2.67
N ALA A 41 8.08 3.40 -3.04
CA ALA A 41 8.50 3.08 -4.40
C ALA A 41 7.38 2.52 -5.31
N ARG A 42 6.14 2.40 -4.83
CA ARG A 42 5.06 1.71 -5.55
C ARG A 42 3.87 2.60 -5.94
N ASP A 43 4.01 3.92 -5.96
CA ASP A 43 2.90 4.88 -6.11
C ASP A 43 1.71 4.57 -5.19
N ARG A 44 2.03 4.11 -3.97
CA ARG A 44 1.04 3.80 -2.93
C ARG A 44 1.04 4.89 -1.88
N VAL A 45 -0.16 5.35 -1.55
CA VAL A 45 -0.40 6.28 -0.44
C VAL A 45 -1.06 5.52 0.69
N SER A 46 -0.63 5.75 1.93
CA SER A 46 -1.28 5.17 3.11
C SER A 46 -2.50 6.00 3.50
N LEU A 47 -3.67 5.38 3.55
CA LEU A 47 -4.89 5.98 4.06
C LEU A 47 -5.11 5.56 5.52
N SER A 48 -5.25 6.54 6.42
CA SER A 48 -5.59 6.33 7.83
C SER A 48 -6.75 7.24 8.20
N VAL A 49 -7.92 6.65 8.45
CA VAL A 49 -9.17 7.38 8.73
C VAL A 49 -9.90 6.69 9.87
N MET A 50 -10.53 7.46 10.74
CA MET A 50 -11.44 6.92 11.75
C MET A 50 -12.82 6.72 11.14
N ILE A 51 -13.36 5.52 11.27
CA ILE A 51 -14.68 5.14 10.78
C ILE A 51 -15.52 4.58 11.93
N SER A 52 -16.84 4.50 11.74
CA SER A 52 -17.71 3.87 12.73
C SER A 52 -17.36 2.38 12.90
N VAL A 53 -17.68 1.85 14.10
CA VAL A 53 -17.48 0.42 14.40
C VAL A 53 -18.26 -0.45 13.42
N GLU A 54 -19.49 -0.05 13.08
CA GLU A 54 -20.32 -0.75 12.11
C GLU A 54 -19.66 -0.80 10.72
N ALA A 55 -19.16 0.32 10.21
CA ALA A 55 -18.48 0.36 8.92
C ALA A 55 -17.23 -0.55 8.91
N ARG A 56 -16.50 -0.61 10.03
CA ARG A 56 -15.35 -1.50 10.18
C ARG A 56 -15.75 -2.97 10.09
N VAL A 57 -16.81 -3.37 10.79
CA VAL A 57 -17.33 -4.76 10.79
C VAL A 57 -17.82 -5.14 9.39
N SER A 58 -18.56 -4.26 8.72
CA SER A 58 -19.04 -4.47 7.36
C SER A 58 -17.88 -4.64 6.37
N LEU A 59 -16.84 -3.82 6.48
CA LEU A 59 -15.65 -3.94 5.63
C LEU A 59 -14.92 -5.28 5.86
N ASP A 60 -14.79 -5.71 7.11
CA ASP A 60 -14.20 -7.01 7.45
C ASP A 60 -15.04 -8.19 6.91
N ALA A 61 -16.37 -8.08 6.95
CA ALA A 61 -17.27 -9.10 6.39
C ALA A 61 -17.10 -9.22 4.86
N LEU A 62 -17.04 -8.10 4.15
CA LEU A 62 -16.79 -8.06 2.71
C LEU A 62 -15.44 -8.69 2.34
N ALA A 63 -14.38 -8.30 3.05
CA ALA A 63 -13.03 -8.84 2.83
C ALA A 63 -13.00 -10.38 3.00
N ARG A 64 -13.67 -10.90 4.05
CA ARG A 64 -13.78 -12.35 4.27
C ARG A 64 -14.58 -13.05 3.19
N HIS A 65 -15.70 -12.48 2.76
CA HIS A 65 -16.55 -13.06 1.72
C HIS A 65 -15.81 -13.19 0.38
N HIS A 66 -15.03 -12.17 0.01
CA HIS A 66 -14.25 -12.16 -1.22
C HIS A 66 -12.87 -12.82 -1.11
N GLY A 67 -12.42 -13.14 0.11
CA GLY A 67 -11.10 -13.71 0.36
C GLY A 67 -9.94 -12.75 0.04
N CYS A 68 -10.19 -11.44 0.08
CA CYS A 68 -9.22 -10.41 -0.29
C CYS A 68 -8.86 -9.49 0.89
N SER A 69 -7.86 -8.65 0.70
CA SER A 69 -7.46 -7.64 1.68
C SER A 69 -8.43 -6.47 1.71
N LEU A 70 -8.43 -5.74 2.83
CA LEU A 70 -9.26 -4.54 3.01
C LEU A 70 -9.00 -3.47 1.93
N ALA A 71 -7.74 -3.34 1.51
CA ALA A 71 -7.36 -2.41 0.45
C ALA A 71 -8.01 -2.80 -0.88
N GLU A 72 -8.01 -4.09 -1.22
CA GLU A 72 -8.65 -4.61 -2.44
C GLU A 72 -10.17 -4.47 -2.42
N VAL A 73 -10.80 -4.35 -1.24
CA VAL A 73 -12.22 -3.99 -1.12
C VAL A 73 -12.42 -2.48 -1.28
N LEU A 74 -11.59 -1.67 -0.61
CA LEU A 74 -11.74 -0.21 -0.58
C LEU A 74 -11.41 0.47 -1.91
N GLU A 75 -10.34 0.06 -2.58
CA GLU A 75 -9.89 0.65 -3.84
C GLU A 75 -10.99 0.69 -4.92
N PRO A 76 -11.66 -0.43 -5.29
CA PRO A 76 -12.71 -0.39 -6.31
C PRO A 76 -13.94 0.40 -5.85
N LEU A 77 -14.30 0.36 -4.56
CA LEU A 77 -15.43 1.13 -4.03
C LEU A 77 -15.20 2.63 -4.14
N LEU A 78 -14.00 3.10 -3.81
CA LEU A 78 -13.63 4.52 -3.92
C LEU A 78 -13.58 4.97 -5.38
N ILE A 79 -13.03 4.13 -6.27
CA ILE A 79 -12.95 4.44 -7.71
C ILE A 79 -14.36 4.51 -8.31
N ALA A 80 -15.23 3.55 -7.99
CA ALA A 80 -16.60 3.50 -8.50
C ALA A 80 -17.42 4.71 -8.07
N GLU A 81 -17.32 5.14 -6.81
CA GLU A 81 -18.04 6.33 -6.35
C GLU A 81 -17.50 7.61 -7.01
N LYS A 82 -16.17 7.73 -7.16
CA LYS A 82 -15.55 8.82 -7.92
C LYS A 82 -16.05 8.84 -9.37
N ASP A 83 -16.05 7.71 -10.07
CA ASP A 83 -16.49 7.61 -11.47
C ASP A 83 -17.98 7.96 -11.62
N LYS A 84 -18.82 7.55 -10.67
CA LYS A 84 -20.24 7.90 -10.64
C LYS A 84 -20.45 9.41 -10.51
N ILE A 85 -19.74 10.08 -9.60
CA ILE A 85 -19.84 11.53 -9.42
C ILE A 85 -19.34 12.26 -10.67
N VAL A 86 -18.21 11.82 -11.23
CA VAL A 86 -17.64 12.40 -12.46
C VAL A 86 -18.62 12.24 -13.63
N ALA A 87 -19.24 11.07 -13.79
CA ALA A 87 -20.26 10.84 -14.81
C ALA A 87 -21.46 11.78 -14.64
N GLN A 88 -21.90 12.03 -13.40
CA GLN A 88 -22.97 13.00 -13.12
C GLN A 88 -22.59 14.42 -13.51
N ILE A 89 -21.35 14.84 -13.22
CA ILE A 89 -20.84 16.17 -13.60
C ILE A 89 -20.93 16.34 -15.11
N TYR A 90 -20.39 15.39 -15.88
CA TYR A 90 -20.38 15.45 -17.35
C TYR A 90 -21.75 15.23 -17.99
N ALA A 91 -22.73 14.71 -17.26
CA ALA A 91 -24.12 14.60 -17.74
C ALA A 91 -24.87 15.94 -17.71
N THR A 92 -24.32 16.98 -17.06
CA THR A 92 -24.99 18.26 -16.84
C THR A 92 -24.19 19.43 -17.41
N GLY A 93 -24.91 20.45 -17.92
CA GLY A 93 -24.32 21.74 -18.25
C GLY A 93 -23.49 21.81 -19.55
N THR A 94 -22.87 22.96 -19.73
CA THR A 94 -21.92 23.25 -20.82
C THR A 94 -20.51 22.77 -20.46
N PRO A 95 -19.60 22.60 -21.43
CA PRO A 95 -18.23 22.13 -21.16
C PRO A 95 -17.47 22.94 -20.10
N GLU A 96 -17.67 24.26 -20.07
CA GLU A 96 -17.04 25.15 -19.08
C GLU A 96 -17.55 24.88 -17.65
N GLU A 97 -18.85 24.62 -17.50
CA GLU A 97 -19.47 24.28 -16.21
C GLU A 97 -19.03 22.90 -15.71
N GLN A 98 -18.87 21.95 -16.62
CA GLN A 98 -18.36 20.60 -16.33
C GLN A 98 -16.90 20.66 -15.84
N GLU A 99 -16.06 21.43 -16.53
CA GLU A 99 -14.66 21.61 -16.14
C GLU A 99 -14.57 22.27 -14.76
N ALA A 100 -15.34 23.34 -14.52
CA ALA A 100 -15.39 24.01 -13.23
C ALA A 100 -15.89 23.09 -12.10
N ALA A 101 -16.91 22.27 -12.34
CA ALA A 101 -17.44 21.32 -11.37
C ALA A 101 -16.46 20.18 -11.07
N SER A 102 -15.77 19.66 -12.10
CA SER A 102 -14.72 18.65 -11.94
C SER A 102 -13.55 19.18 -11.10
N ALA A 103 -13.12 20.42 -11.36
CA ALA A 103 -12.04 21.06 -10.64
C ALA A 103 -12.41 21.34 -9.17
N ARG A 104 -13.69 21.64 -8.89
CA ARG A 104 -14.21 21.71 -7.50
C ARG A 104 -14.17 20.36 -6.81
N PHE A 105 -14.62 19.29 -7.47
CA PHE A 105 -14.65 17.94 -6.90
C PHE A 105 -13.26 17.44 -6.50
N PHE A 106 -12.26 17.69 -7.35
CA PHE A 106 -10.86 17.35 -7.04
C PHE A 106 -10.12 18.40 -6.20
N GLY A 107 -10.78 19.49 -5.80
CA GLY A 107 -10.18 20.53 -4.95
C GLY A 107 -9.11 21.40 -5.64
N LEU A 108 -9.05 21.40 -6.98
CA LEU A 108 -8.02 22.11 -7.76
C LEU A 108 -8.22 23.63 -7.78
N ASN A 109 -9.38 24.13 -7.36
CA ASN A 109 -9.72 25.56 -7.39
C ASN A 109 -9.09 26.41 -6.26
N ASN A 110 -8.51 25.79 -5.23
CA ASN A 110 -8.02 26.50 -4.04
C ASN A 110 -6.49 26.64 -3.93
N ILE A 111 -5.71 26.21 -4.92
CA ILE A 111 -4.25 26.20 -4.84
C ILE A 111 -3.64 27.62 -4.87
N SER A 112 -4.41 28.66 -5.22
CA SER A 112 -3.90 30.04 -5.25
C SER A 112 -3.96 30.80 -3.91
N SER A 113 -4.52 30.26 -2.83
CA SER A 113 -4.73 31.03 -1.57
C SER A 113 -3.84 30.64 -0.39
N GLN A 114 -2.99 29.62 -0.52
CA GLN A 114 -2.11 29.16 0.58
C GLN A 114 -0.61 29.29 0.32
N VAL A 115 -0.21 30.02 -0.74
CA VAL A 115 1.19 30.44 -0.94
C VAL A 115 1.26 31.97 -0.86
N THR A 116 0.88 32.52 0.29
CA THR A 116 1.27 33.87 0.71
C THR A 116 1.31 33.84 2.22
N ASN A 117 2.48 34.15 2.80
CA ASN A 117 2.86 34.06 4.21
C ASN A 117 3.39 32.69 4.67
N ILE A 118 4.64 32.39 4.31
CA ILE A 118 5.77 32.29 5.26
C ILE A 118 7.00 32.88 4.57
#